data_AF-A0A3E0TMG3-F1
#
_entry.id   AF-A0A3E0TMG3-F1
#
_cell.length_a   1.000
_cell.length_b   1.000
_cell.length_c   1.000
_cell.angle_alpha   90.00
_cell.angle_beta   90.00
_cell.angle_gamma   90.00
#
_symmetry.space_group_name_H-M   'P 1'
#
loop_
_entity.id
_entity.type
_entity.pdbx_description
1 polymer ?
#
loop_
_entity_poly.entity_id
_entity_poly.type
_entity_poly.pdbx_seq_one_letter_code
_entity_poly.pdbx_strand_id
1 'polypeptide(L)'
;MSFWKSVTLVGALLLASLSVNSQAAMIGVDNNFEDNGLTVLEYRSDGSIWEWLDLSVTNGISYNSLVADLNDDGRLNNSTSLLITNTGALNDVLNLAPDLSNGWSTVASADLTGLFGTFFGLTLVGNEQVTIGNGASDLTEQFILAFGDTVHEASEDSGATINDVNPNLPNIGETRGYTNTAVGNRGKFRSPFVLDGQTSFQFNDNVTDILSFNATNTAQFANATVGTWLVREVATIPTPSILSLFALSLVALCIRRKKWSK
;
A
#
# COMPACT_ATOMS: atom_id res chain seq x y z
N MET A 1 -39.99 43.95 -9.25
CA MET A 1 -38.83 43.06 -9.48
C MET A 1 -39.35 41.87 -10.28
N SER A 2 -38.90 41.65 -11.53
CA SER A 2 -39.49 40.65 -12.42
C SER A 2 -39.28 39.23 -11.88
N PHE A 3 -40.30 38.38 -11.92
CA PHE A 3 -40.29 36.97 -11.50
C PHE A 3 -38.98 36.23 -11.84
N TRP A 4 -38.46 36.45 -13.06
CA TRP A 4 -37.21 35.89 -13.54
C TRP A 4 -35.96 36.27 -12.74
N LYS A 5 -35.86 37.49 -12.19
CA LYS A 5 -34.71 37.91 -11.37
C LYS A 5 -34.70 37.20 -10.01
N SER A 6 -35.89 36.94 -9.45
CA SER A 6 -36.03 36.20 -8.19
C SER A 6 -35.67 34.73 -8.37
N VAL A 7 -36.05 34.11 -9.50
CA VAL A 7 -35.69 32.72 -9.81
C VAL A 7 -34.17 32.56 -9.98
N THR A 8 -33.49 33.48 -10.67
CA THR A 8 -32.01 33.38 -10.83
C THR A 8 -31.28 33.59 -9.50
N LEU A 9 -31.77 34.50 -8.65
CA LEU A 9 -31.15 34.78 -7.35
C LEU A 9 -31.33 33.59 -6.39
N VAL A 10 -32.54 33.02 -6.33
CA VAL A 10 -32.81 31.82 -5.52
C VAL A 10 -32.04 30.62 -6.06
N GLY A 11 -31.97 30.45 -7.39
CA GLY A 11 -31.16 29.40 -8.01
C GLY A 11 -29.67 29.53 -7.72
N ALA A 12 -29.12 30.75 -7.77
CA ALA A 12 -27.72 31.01 -7.43
C ALA A 12 -27.43 30.79 -5.93
N LEU A 13 -28.35 31.15 -5.04
CA LEU A 13 -28.23 30.87 -3.61
C LEU A 13 -28.34 29.36 -3.30
N LEU A 14 -29.19 28.62 -4.01
CA LEU A 14 -29.31 27.17 -3.87
C LEU A 14 -28.06 26.44 -4.39
N LEU A 15 -27.48 26.91 -5.51
CA LEU A 15 -26.24 26.38 -6.07
C LEU A 15 -25.04 26.71 -5.18
N ALA A 16 -24.99 27.91 -4.59
CA ALA A 16 -23.97 28.29 -3.64
C ALA A 16 -24.06 27.47 -2.35
N SER A 17 -25.27 27.19 -1.82
CA SER A 17 -25.43 26.34 -0.64
C SER A 17 -25.17 24.85 -0.89
N LEU A 18 -25.38 24.37 -2.13
CA LEU A 18 -25.00 23.01 -2.54
C LEU A 18 -23.48 22.86 -2.73
N SER A 19 -22.77 23.95 -3.06
CA SER A 19 -21.31 23.93 -3.23
C SER A 19 -20.51 23.89 -1.93
N VAL A 20 -21.15 24.14 -0.77
CA VAL A 20 -20.46 24.14 0.54
C VAL A 20 -20.50 22.79 1.26
N ASN A 21 -21.19 21.77 0.72
CA ASN A 21 -21.33 20.47 1.39
C ASN A 21 -20.98 19.26 0.52
N SER A 22 -20.41 19.43 -0.67
CA SER A 22 -19.87 18.29 -1.42
C SER A 22 -18.43 17.98 -1.02
N GLN A 23 -18.19 17.75 0.28
CA GLN A 23 -17.16 16.79 0.65
C GLN A 23 -17.78 15.41 0.44
N ALA A 24 -17.82 14.97 -0.80
CA ALA A 24 -17.79 13.54 -1.07
C ALA A 24 -16.35 13.08 -0.83
N ALA A 25 -15.92 13.15 0.44
CA ALA A 25 -14.93 12.20 0.89
C ALA A 25 -15.61 10.85 0.65
N MET A 26 -15.01 9.99 -0.18
CA MET A 26 -15.25 8.58 -0.02
C MET A 26 -14.89 8.28 1.42
N ILE A 27 -15.90 8.21 2.29
CA ILE A 27 -15.74 7.72 3.64
C ILE A 27 -15.21 6.29 3.43
N GLY A 28 -14.03 5.99 3.96
CA GLY A 28 -13.56 4.62 4.14
C GLY A 28 -14.51 3.90 5.08
N VAL A 29 -15.65 3.46 4.55
CA VAL A 29 -16.59 2.61 5.24
C VAL A 29 -16.04 1.21 5.04
N ASP A 30 -15.52 0.61 6.13
CA ASP A 30 -15.27 -0.83 6.30
C ASP A 30 -13.82 -1.33 6.43
N ASN A 31 -12.80 -0.49 6.68
CA ASN A 31 -11.44 -0.99 7.00
C ASN A 31 -10.98 -2.05 5.98
N ASN A 32 -11.07 -1.73 4.69
CA ASN A 32 -10.83 -2.68 3.61
C ASN A 32 -9.51 -2.39 2.89
N PHE A 33 -9.11 -3.36 2.07
CA PHE A 33 -7.90 -3.30 1.25
C PHE A 33 -8.28 -3.49 -0.22
N GLU A 34 -7.66 -2.68 -1.10
CA GLU A 34 -7.74 -2.81 -2.55
C GLU A 34 -6.34 -2.91 -3.12
N ASP A 35 -6.02 -4.04 -3.74
CA ASP A 35 -4.79 -4.22 -4.50
C ASP A 35 -4.87 -3.43 -5.82
N ASN A 36 -3.86 -2.59 -6.05
CA ASN A 36 -3.72 -1.72 -7.21
C ASN A 36 -2.38 -1.99 -7.94
N GLY A 37 -1.87 -3.21 -7.87
CA GLY A 37 -0.62 -3.65 -8.48
C GLY A 37 0.56 -3.44 -7.54
N LEU A 38 1.42 -2.45 -7.81
CA LEU A 38 2.59 -2.17 -6.96
C LEU A 38 2.21 -1.49 -5.63
N THR A 39 0.94 -1.19 -5.41
CA THR A 39 0.45 -0.59 -4.18
C THR A 39 -0.85 -1.20 -3.72
N VAL A 40 -1.07 -1.19 -2.40
CA VAL A 40 -2.32 -1.58 -1.76
C VAL A 40 -2.93 -0.36 -1.09
N LEU A 41 -4.19 -0.06 -1.41
CA LEU A 41 -4.97 0.98 -0.75
C LEU A 41 -5.65 0.41 0.50
N GLU A 42 -5.47 1.07 1.63
CA GLU A 42 -6.17 0.81 2.88
C GLU A 42 -7.18 1.92 3.14
N TYR A 43 -8.47 1.56 3.19
CA TYR A 43 -9.55 2.50 3.49
C TYR A 43 -9.89 2.43 4.98
N ARG A 44 -9.47 3.44 5.73
CA ARG A 44 -9.54 3.41 7.19
C ARG A 44 -10.85 4.00 7.70
N SER A 45 -11.31 3.49 8.84
CA SER A 45 -12.54 3.92 9.52
C SER A 45 -12.57 5.40 9.92
N ASP A 46 -11.41 6.06 10.02
CA ASP A 46 -11.30 7.50 10.26
C ASP A 46 -11.47 8.36 8.98
N GLY A 47 -11.66 7.71 7.83
CA GLY A 47 -11.82 8.33 6.53
C GLY A 47 -10.51 8.64 5.80
N SER A 48 -9.35 8.32 6.39
CA SER A 48 -8.07 8.39 5.69
C SER A 48 -7.89 7.21 4.74
N ILE A 49 -7.16 7.45 3.65
CA ILE A 49 -6.76 6.40 2.71
C ILE A 49 -5.24 6.34 2.73
N TRP A 50 -4.72 5.19 3.10
CA TRP A 50 -3.29 4.92 3.10
C TRP A 50 -2.95 4.06 1.90
N GLU A 51 -1.77 4.29 1.34
CA GLU A 51 -1.24 3.49 0.26
C GLU A 51 0.06 2.86 0.74
N TRP A 52 0.13 1.54 0.59
CA TRP A 52 1.24 0.70 0.99
C TRP A 52 1.98 0.25 -0.25
N LEU A 53 3.31 0.41 -0.28
CA LEU A 53 4.11 -0.08 -1.39
C LEU A 53 4.33 -1.59 -1.25
N ASP A 54 4.23 -2.30 -2.36
CA ASP A 54 4.63 -3.70 -2.46
C ASP A 54 6.09 -3.89 -1.97
N LEU A 55 6.28 -4.85 -1.07
CA LEU A 55 7.60 -5.13 -0.49
C LEU A 55 8.60 -5.69 -1.50
N SER A 56 8.15 -6.33 -2.58
CA SER A 56 9.01 -6.85 -3.64
C SER A 56 9.89 -5.75 -4.25
N VAL A 57 9.34 -4.54 -4.41
CA VAL A 57 10.03 -3.35 -4.94
C VAL A 57 11.25 -2.96 -4.12
N THR A 58 11.16 -3.12 -2.79
CA THR A 58 12.23 -2.69 -1.86
C THR A 58 13.10 -3.83 -1.40
N ASN A 59 12.89 -5.02 -1.97
CA ASN A 59 13.44 -6.25 -1.47
C ASN A 59 14.95 -6.33 -1.73
N GLY A 60 15.73 -6.68 -0.70
CA GLY A 60 17.19 -6.71 -0.83
C GLY A 60 17.84 -5.32 -0.91
N ILE A 61 17.06 -4.24 -0.76
CA ILE A 61 17.59 -2.90 -0.45
C ILE A 61 17.74 -2.79 1.06
N SER A 62 18.92 -2.37 1.53
CA SER A 62 19.11 -2.18 2.96
C SER A 62 18.19 -1.07 3.48
N TYR A 63 17.57 -1.27 4.64
CA TYR A 63 16.73 -0.25 5.28
C TYR A 63 17.45 1.11 5.38
N ASN A 64 18.72 1.10 5.79
CA ASN A 64 19.51 2.33 5.95
C ASN A 64 19.72 3.07 4.62
N SER A 65 19.96 2.35 3.52
CA SER A 65 20.11 2.99 2.20
C SER A 65 18.79 3.55 1.69
N LEU A 66 17.68 2.83 1.92
CA LEU A 66 16.36 3.29 1.52
C LEU A 66 15.96 4.55 2.29
N VAL A 67 16.18 4.56 3.60
CA VAL A 67 15.97 5.74 4.44
C VAL A 67 16.87 6.90 4.02
N ALA A 68 18.11 6.63 3.58
CA ALA A 68 19.00 7.66 3.10
C ALA A 68 18.50 8.27 1.77
N ASP A 69 18.00 7.46 0.84
CA ASP A 69 17.39 7.91 -0.43
C ASP A 69 16.16 8.78 -0.17
N LEU A 70 15.21 8.29 0.64
CA LEU A 70 14.01 9.05 0.99
C LEU A 70 14.32 10.38 1.71
N ASN A 71 15.39 10.44 2.51
CA ASN A 71 15.78 11.67 3.20
C ASN A 71 16.52 12.68 2.32
N ASP A 72 16.96 12.29 1.12
CA ASP A 72 17.67 13.19 0.21
C ASP A 72 16.72 14.22 -0.42
N ASP A 73 15.72 13.75 -1.16
CA ASP A 73 14.77 14.60 -1.87
C ASP A 73 13.30 14.22 -1.67
N GLY A 74 13.02 13.28 -0.76
CA GLY A 74 11.66 12.77 -0.50
C GLY A 74 11.17 11.77 -1.54
N ARG A 75 12.06 11.24 -2.39
CA ARG A 75 11.73 10.31 -3.46
C ARG A 75 12.42 8.96 -3.27
N LEU A 76 11.76 7.92 -3.77
CA LEU A 76 12.34 6.60 -3.94
C LEU A 76 12.78 6.49 -5.41
N ASN A 77 14.02 6.89 -5.70
CA ASN A 77 14.51 7.02 -7.07
C ASN A 77 16.03 6.84 -7.23
N ASN A 78 16.75 6.54 -6.15
CA ASN A 78 18.21 6.43 -6.15
C ASN A 78 18.94 7.69 -6.67
N SER A 79 18.42 8.89 -6.37
CA SER A 79 18.92 10.19 -6.86
C SER A 79 20.44 10.38 -6.68
N THR A 80 20.97 9.82 -5.61
CA THR A 80 22.34 10.00 -5.13
C THR A 80 23.14 8.69 -5.11
N SER A 81 22.65 7.65 -5.80
CA SER A 81 23.27 6.31 -5.81
C SER A 81 23.46 5.74 -4.39
N LEU A 82 22.52 6.04 -3.50
CA LEU A 82 22.54 5.64 -2.10
C LEU A 82 21.97 4.24 -1.88
N LEU A 83 21.19 3.70 -2.82
CA LEU A 83 20.62 2.36 -2.73
C LEU A 83 21.71 1.29 -2.90
N ILE A 84 22.10 0.68 -1.78
CA ILE A 84 23.02 -0.46 -1.74
C ILE A 84 22.18 -1.73 -1.81
N THR A 85 22.20 -2.41 -2.96
CA THR A 85 21.29 -3.53 -3.25
C THR A 85 21.78 -4.41 -4.41
N ASN A 86 21.01 -5.45 -4.77
CA ASN A 86 21.18 -6.22 -6.01
C ASN A 86 20.66 -5.42 -7.23
N THR A 87 20.94 -5.91 -8.44
CA THR A 87 20.55 -5.20 -9.67
C THR A 87 19.04 -5.23 -9.91
N GLY A 88 18.34 -6.28 -9.51
CA GLY A 88 16.88 -6.42 -9.67
C GLY A 88 16.10 -5.33 -8.94
N ALA A 89 16.23 -5.26 -7.61
CA ALA A 89 15.47 -4.30 -6.81
C ALA A 89 15.82 -2.84 -7.11
N LEU A 90 17.06 -2.57 -7.52
CA LEU A 90 17.41 -1.25 -8.04
C LEU A 90 16.62 -0.92 -9.31
N ASN A 91 16.49 -1.86 -10.24
CA ASN A 91 15.70 -1.63 -11.45
C ASN A 91 14.22 -1.43 -11.13
N ASP A 92 13.67 -2.17 -10.17
CA ASP A 92 12.27 -2.01 -9.77
C ASP A 92 12.00 -0.60 -9.24
N VAL A 93 12.87 -0.09 -8.37
CA VAL A 93 12.82 1.30 -7.91
C VAL A 93 12.96 2.31 -9.06
N LEU A 94 13.92 2.10 -9.97
CA LEU A 94 14.15 3.01 -11.10
C LEU A 94 13.01 2.98 -12.14
N ASN A 95 12.24 1.90 -12.19
CA ASN A 95 11.10 1.74 -13.10
C ASN A 95 9.77 2.22 -12.49
N LEU A 96 9.75 2.68 -11.23
CA LEU A 96 8.56 3.26 -10.63
C LEU A 96 8.05 4.43 -11.46
N ALA A 97 6.73 4.48 -11.63
CA ALA A 97 6.10 5.61 -12.29
C ALA A 97 6.38 6.91 -11.50
N PRO A 98 6.48 8.08 -12.15
CA PRO A 98 6.86 9.32 -11.48
C PRO A 98 5.96 9.73 -10.31
N ASP A 99 4.69 9.34 -10.32
CA ASP A 99 3.73 9.52 -9.24
C ASP A 99 3.97 8.55 -8.08
N LEU A 100 4.38 7.31 -8.35
CA LEU A 100 4.78 6.32 -7.36
C LEU A 100 6.17 6.55 -6.77
N SER A 101 6.97 7.50 -7.29
CA SER A 101 8.32 7.74 -6.74
C SER A 101 8.32 8.68 -5.52
N ASN A 102 7.19 9.23 -5.08
CA ASN A 102 7.14 10.33 -4.09
C ASN A 102 6.27 10.01 -2.87
N GLY A 103 6.54 10.67 -1.74
CA GLY A 103 5.62 10.75 -0.61
C GLY A 103 5.67 9.56 0.35
N TRP A 104 6.57 8.61 0.12
CA TRP A 104 6.76 7.44 0.98
C TRP A 104 7.39 7.78 2.32
N SER A 105 7.03 7.01 3.33
CA SER A 105 7.60 7.06 4.67
C SER A 105 7.73 5.66 5.25
N THR A 106 8.71 5.45 6.13
CA THR A 106 8.87 4.17 6.84
C THR A 106 7.77 3.97 7.87
N VAL A 107 7.27 2.74 7.98
CA VAL A 107 6.11 2.43 8.82
C VAL A 107 6.49 2.18 10.28
N ALA A 108 5.73 2.74 11.23
CA ALA A 108 5.90 2.43 12.64
C ALA A 108 5.34 1.06 13.01
N SER A 109 5.96 0.39 13.98
CA SER A 109 5.49 -0.93 14.42
C SER A 109 4.03 -0.95 14.89
N ALA A 110 3.51 0.16 15.43
CA ALA A 110 2.11 0.26 15.84
C ALA A 110 1.15 0.30 14.65
N ASP A 111 1.48 1.07 13.62
CA ASP A 111 0.68 1.18 12.40
C ASP A 111 0.63 -0.15 11.65
N LEU A 112 1.77 -0.85 11.60
CA LEU A 112 1.82 -2.18 11.01
C LEU A 112 1.07 -3.24 11.85
N THR A 113 1.09 -3.11 13.18
CA THR A 113 0.21 -3.96 14.01
C THR A 113 -1.25 -3.73 13.66
N GLY A 114 -1.64 -2.48 13.40
CA GLY A 114 -2.97 -2.11 12.91
C GLY A 114 -3.29 -2.70 11.53
N LEU A 115 -2.36 -2.62 10.57
CA LEU A 115 -2.49 -3.18 9.23
C LEU A 115 -2.87 -4.67 9.30
N PHE A 116 -2.05 -5.46 9.98
CA PHE A 116 -2.27 -6.89 10.04
C PHE A 116 -3.49 -7.27 10.89
N GLY A 117 -3.73 -6.56 11.99
CA GLY A 117 -4.92 -6.80 12.82
C GLY A 117 -6.19 -6.56 12.02
N THR A 118 -6.18 -5.54 11.16
CA THR A 118 -7.28 -5.22 10.25
C THR A 118 -7.43 -6.28 9.17
N PHE A 119 -6.35 -6.63 8.46
CA PHE A 119 -6.38 -7.58 7.36
C PHE A 119 -6.84 -8.98 7.78
N PHE A 120 -6.27 -9.51 8.86
CA PHE A 120 -6.58 -10.86 9.35
C PHE A 120 -7.77 -10.90 10.32
N GLY A 121 -8.39 -9.76 10.63
CA GLY A 121 -9.47 -9.68 11.62
C GLY A 121 -9.03 -10.08 13.03
N LEU A 122 -7.76 -9.83 13.38
CA LEU A 122 -7.14 -10.22 14.63
C LEU A 122 -6.99 -9.02 15.58
N THR A 123 -7.19 -9.26 16.87
CA THR A 123 -6.73 -8.32 17.90
C THR A 123 -5.33 -8.72 18.31
N LEU A 124 -4.35 -7.91 17.94
CA LEU A 124 -2.93 -8.17 18.15
C LEU A 124 -2.38 -7.30 19.26
N VAL A 125 -1.62 -7.88 20.19
CA VAL A 125 -1.05 -7.13 21.31
C VAL A 125 0.48 -7.28 21.31
N GLY A 126 1.18 -6.24 20.87
CA GLY A 126 2.64 -6.15 21.01
C GLY A 126 3.42 -7.04 20.04
N ASN A 127 4.29 -7.92 20.56
CA ASN A 127 5.27 -8.71 19.79
C ASN A 127 4.81 -10.15 19.56
N GLU A 128 3.51 -10.37 19.45
CA GLU A 128 2.94 -11.71 19.37
C GLU A 128 3.35 -12.41 18.06
N GLN A 129 3.49 -13.73 18.16
CA GLN A 129 3.53 -14.62 17.00
C GLN A 129 2.24 -15.43 17.06
N VAL A 130 1.50 -15.42 15.98
CA VAL A 130 0.23 -16.12 15.83
C VAL A 130 0.42 -17.20 14.78
N THR A 131 0.14 -18.43 15.17
CA THR A 131 0.05 -19.54 14.21
C THR A 131 -1.37 -19.61 13.71
N ILE A 132 -1.57 -19.51 12.40
CA ILE A 132 -2.88 -19.60 11.78
C ILE A 132 -2.92 -20.97 11.10
N GLY A 133 -3.52 -21.97 11.75
CA GLY A 133 -3.58 -23.32 11.20
C GLY A 133 -4.61 -23.44 10.07
N ASN A 134 -4.25 -24.14 8.98
CA ASN A 134 -5.02 -24.89 7.96
C ASN A 134 -6.41 -24.42 7.47
N GLY A 135 -6.90 -23.25 7.87
CA GLY A 135 -8.23 -22.72 7.53
C GLY A 135 -8.20 -21.24 7.14
N ALA A 136 -7.01 -20.67 6.98
CA ALA A 136 -6.81 -19.29 6.55
C ALA A 136 -5.76 -19.15 5.44
N SER A 137 -5.33 -20.25 4.78
CA SER A 137 -4.31 -20.13 3.73
C SER A 137 -4.79 -19.18 2.64
N ASP A 138 -6.04 -19.24 2.22
CA ASP A 138 -6.61 -18.24 1.30
C ASP A 138 -6.40 -16.76 1.71
N LEU A 139 -6.43 -16.44 3.01
CA LEU A 139 -6.20 -15.07 3.51
C LEU A 139 -4.70 -14.75 3.61
N THR A 140 -3.90 -15.71 4.06
CA THR A 140 -2.43 -15.62 4.05
C THR A 140 -1.91 -15.39 2.64
N GLU A 141 -2.44 -16.15 1.69
CA GLU A 141 -2.21 -16.08 0.25
C GLU A 141 -2.58 -14.71 -0.31
N GLN A 142 -3.79 -14.22 0.00
CA GLN A 142 -4.23 -12.87 -0.39
C GLN A 142 -3.34 -11.78 0.21
N PHE A 143 -2.88 -11.94 1.45
CA PHE A 143 -1.97 -10.97 2.07
C PHE A 143 -0.65 -10.91 1.29
N ILE A 144 -0.08 -12.07 0.99
CA ILE A 144 1.21 -12.13 0.28
C ILE A 144 1.07 -11.61 -1.15
N LEU A 145 -0.04 -11.93 -1.83
CA LEU A 145 -0.32 -11.38 -3.16
C LEU A 145 -0.48 -9.86 -3.15
N ALA A 146 -1.09 -9.30 -2.11
CA ALA A 146 -1.30 -7.86 -2.01
C ALA A 146 -0.02 -7.11 -1.62
N PHE A 147 0.73 -7.59 -0.63
CA PHE A 147 1.88 -6.87 -0.07
C PHE A 147 3.24 -7.33 -0.59
N GLY A 148 3.26 -8.30 -1.49
CA GLY A 148 4.45 -8.78 -2.17
C GLY A 148 5.02 -10.07 -1.60
N ASP A 149 5.38 -10.99 -2.48
CA ASP A 149 6.17 -12.17 -2.13
C ASP A 149 7.66 -11.79 -2.09
N THR A 150 8.20 -11.66 -0.88
CA THR A 150 9.59 -11.31 -0.72
C THR A 150 10.56 -12.45 -1.01
N VAL A 151 10.11 -13.71 -1.12
CA VAL A 151 10.97 -14.86 -1.43
C VAL A 151 10.98 -15.15 -2.92
N HIS A 152 9.83 -15.36 -3.56
CA HIS A 152 9.80 -15.79 -4.95
C HIS A 152 10.11 -14.65 -5.94
N GLU A 153 9.59 -13.44 -5.72
CA GLU A 153 9.83 -12.29 -6.61
C GLU A 153 11.25 -11.70 -6.47
N ALA A 154 11.99 -12.00 -5.39
CA ALA A 154 13.41 -11.64 -5.30
C ALA A 154 14.39 -12.73 -5.73
N SER A 155 13.89 -13.91 -6.12
CA SER A 155 14.73 -15.05 -6.45
C SER A 155 14.89 -15.34 -7.94
N GLU A 156 14.04 -14.80 -8.80
CA GLU A 156 14.23 -14.90 -10.25
C GLU A 156 15.07 -13.74 -10.81
N ASP A 157 16.32 -13.68 -10.35
CA ASP A 157 17.42 -12.98 -11.01
C ASP A 157 18.43 -14.03 -11.50
N SER A 158 18.80 -13.97 -12.80
CA SER A 158 19.42 -15.04 -13.58
C SER A 158 20.34 -16.01 -12.81
N GLY A 159 19.98 -17.30 -12.79
CA GLY A 159 20.87 -18.39 -12.38
C GLY A 159 20.57 -19.02 -11.02
N ALA A 160 19.65 -18.47 -10.23
CA ALA A 160 19.05 -19.19 -9.10
C ALA A 160 17.83 -19.96 -9.60
N THR A 161 17.97 -21.26 -9.89
CA THR A 161 16.81 -22.15 -9.98
C THR A 161 16.23 -22.32 -8.58
N ILE A 162 15.34 -21.43 -8.17
CA ILE A 162 14.32 -21.80 -7.19
C ILE A 162 13.30 -22.58 -7.99
N ASN A 163 13.42 -23.91 -7.96
CA ASN A 163 12.36 -24.75 -8.47
C ASN A 163 11.17 -24.53 -7.55
N ASP A 164 10.23 -23.69 -7.96
CA ASP A 164 8.85 -23.81 -7.52
C ASP A 164 8.45 -25.28 -7.73
N VAL A 165 8.14 -25.95 -6.62
CA VAL A 165 7.86 -27.39 -6.60
C VAL A 165 6.48 -27.68 -7.17
N ASN A 166 5.66 -26.64 -7.38
CA ASN A 166 4.31 -26.72 -7.91
C ASN A 166 3.97 -25.52 -8.81
N PRO A 167 4.55 -25.42 -10.03
CA PRO A 167 4.33 -24.30 -10.96
C PRO A 167 2.91 -24.16 -11.51
N ASN A 168 1.97 -25.01 -11.06
CA ASN A 168 0.57 -25.03 -11.48
C ASN A 168 -0.42 -24.68 -10.34
N LEU A 169 0.08 -24.42 -9.12
CA LEU A 169 -0.70 -23.84 -8.01
C LEU A 169 -0.12 -22.44 -7.70
N PRO A 170 -0.88 -21.52 -7.07
CA PRO A 170 -0.28 -20.34 -6.46
C PRO A 170 0.69 -20.84 -5.36
N ASN A 171 1.97 -20.81 -5.64
CA ASN A 171 3.02 -21.13 -4.69
C ASN A 171 3.33 -19.86 -3.89
N ILE A 172 2.76 -19.69 -2.71
CA ILE A 172 2.75 -18.36 -2.08
C ILE A 172 3.82 -18.29 -0.99
N GLY A 173 4.77 -17.38 -1.13
CA GLY A 173 6.00 -17.38 -0.34
C GLY A 173 5.92 -16.71 1.03
N GLU A 174 6.90 -15.85 1.29
CA GLU A 174 7.04 -15.12 2.55
C GLU A 174 6.91 -13.64 2.25
N THR A 175 6.06 -12.92 2.98
CA THR A 175 6.05 -11.46 2.96
C THR A 175 6.75 -10.96 4.20
N ARG A 176 7.89 -10.29 4.06
CA ARG A 176 8.69 -9.84 5.20
C ARG A 176 9.30 -8.47 4.98
N GLY A 177 9.18 -7.60 5.98
CA GLY A 177 9.71 -6.24 5.86
C GLY A 177 10.22 -5.62 7.16
N TYR A 178 11.11 -4.63 7.04
CA TYR A 178 11.57 -3.82 8.17
C TYR A 178 10.51 -2.78 8.58
N THR A 179 10.40 -2.53 9.89
CA THR A 179 9.68 -1.35 10.42
C THR A 179 10.66 -0.20 10.66
N ASN A 180 10.16 0.99 11.01
CA ASN A 180 10.91 2.21 11.30
C ASN A 180 11.98 2.12 12.42
N THR A 181 12.24 0.92 12.96
CA THR A 181 13.15 0.65 14.08
C THR A 181 14.34 -0.29 13.75
N ALA A 182 14.54 -0.76 12.52
CA ALA A 182 15.71 -1.60 12.21
C ALA A 182 16.97 -0.72 12.03
N VAL A 183 18.10 -0.89 12.73
CA VAL A 183 18.91 -2.10 12.99
C VAL A 183 19.49 -2.07 14.41
N GLY A 184 19.46 -3.20 15.12
CA GLY A 184 20.24 -3.38 16.35
C GLY A 184 21.70 -3.76 16.06
N ASN A 185 22.64 -3.13 16.77
CA ASN A 185 24.11 -3.18 16.61
C ASN A 185 24.79 -4.57 16.74
N ARG A 186 24.03 -5.68 16.76
CA ARG A 186 24.53 -7.05 16.98
C ARG A 186 23.95 -8.06 15.99
N GLY A 187 23.62 -7.61 14.79
CA GLY A 187 23.05 -8.49 13.79
C GLY A 187 21.73 -9.11 14.25
N LYS A 188 20.88 -8.32 14.90
CA LYS A 188 19.49 -8.69 15.16
C LYS A 188 18.59 -7.60 14.63
N PHE A 189 17.60 -7.97 13.85
CA PHE A 189 16.64 -7.04 13.29
C PHE A 189 15.22 -7.49 13.58
N ARG A 190 14.32 -6.51 13.67
CA ARG A 190 12.91 -6.72 13.91
C ARG A 190 12.20 -6.64 12.58
N SER A 191 11.52 -7.73 12.22
CA SER A 191 10.81 -7.81 10.96
C SER A 191 9.49 -8.57 11.18
N PRO A 192 8.35 -7.90 11.02
CA PRO A 192 7.06 -8.55 10.76
C PRO A 192 7.15 -9.46 9.53
N PHE A 193 6.47 -10.61 9.59
CA PHE A 193 6.35 -11.49 8.45
C PHE A 193 5.05 -12.28 8.42
N VAL A 194 4.65 -12.68 7.21
CA VAL A 194 3.62 -13.66 6.89
C VAL A 194 4.28 -14.81 6.12
N LEU A 195 4.00 -16.05 6.52
CA LEU A 195 4.47 -17.27 5.88
C LEU A 195 3.27 -18.15 5.56
N ASP A 196 3.16 -18.62 4.31
CA ASP A 196 2.10 -19.56 3.90
C ASP A 196 2.35 -21.02 4.35
N GLY A 197 3.55 -21.32 4.86
CA GLY A 197 3.93 -22.70 5.18
C GLY A 197 5.08 -23.21 4.32
N GLN A 198 5.28 -22.64 3.13
CA GLN A 198 6.44 -22.92 2.29
C GLN A 198 7.59 -21.92 2.54
N THR A 199 8.63 -22.36 3.26
CA THR A 199 9.84 -21.53 3.50
C THR A 199 10.91 -21.75 2.43
N SER A 200 11.87 -20.81 2.29
CA SER A 200 12.97 -20.81 1.29
C SER A 200 13.84 -22.09 1.20
N PHE A 201 13.68 -23.05 2.11
CA PHE A 201 14.41 -24.32 2.12
C PHE A 201 13.49 -25.54 2.20
N GLN A 202 12.17 -25.35 2.10
CA GLN A 202 11.18 -26.40 2.19
C GLN A 202 10.44 -26.52 0.86
N PHE A 203 10.54 -27.71 0.27
CA PHE A 203 9.91 -28.04 -0.99
C PHE A 203 8.47 -28.54 -0.84
N ASN A 204 8.01 -28.68 0.40
CA ASN A 204 6.67 -29.11 0.73
C ASN A 204 6.05 -28.04 1.62
N ASP A 205 4.84 -27.65 1.28
CA ASP A 205 3.98 -26.84 2.12
C ASP A 205 3.85 -27.50 3.51
N ASN A 206 4.29 -26.76 4.52
CA ASN A 206 3.98 -27.09 5.90
C ASN A 206 2.57 -26.56 6.16
N VAL A 207 1.67 -27.43 6.62
CA VAL A 207 0.22 -27.24 6.79
C VAL A 207 -0.17 -26.12 7.81
N THR A 208 0.69 -25.13 8.02
CA THR A 208 0.65 -24.18 9.11
C THR A 208 1.29 -22.86 8.69
N ASP A 209 0.42 -21.92 8.38
CA ASP A 209 0.76 -20.53 8.15
C ASP A 209 1.22 -19.86 9.46
N ILE A 210 2.16 -18.94 9.32
CA ILE A 210 2.74 -18.24 10.47
C ILE A 210 2.66 -16.75 10.24
N LEU A 211 2.14 -16.07 11.24
CA LEU A 211 2.10 -14.63 11.29
C LEU A 211 2.91 -14.12 12.50
N SER A 212 3.82 -13.18 12.27
CA SER A 212 4.60 -12.56 13.36
C SER A 212 4.72 -11.05 13.17
N PHE A 213 4.48 -10.29 14.24
CA PHE A 213 4.47 -8.81 14.18
C PHE A 213 5.77 -8.16 14.64
N ASN A 214 6.68 -8.93 15.21
CA ASN A 214 7.94 -8.40 15.70
C ASN A 214 9.00 -9.49 15.96
N ALA A 215 9.20 -10.38 14.98
CA ALA A 215 10.19 -11.42 15.10
C ALA A 215 11.60 -10.83 15.15
N THR A 216 12.40 -11.32 16.10
CA THR A 216 13.82 -10.98 16.17
C THR A 216 14.60 -11.97 15.32
N ASN A 217 15.06 -11.51 14.16
CA ASN A 217 15.84 -12.31 13.22
C ASN A 217 17.34 -12.03 13.38
N THR A 218 18.18 -13.04 13.16
CA THR A 218 19.66 -12.91 13.20
C THR A 218 20.24 -12.54 11.83
N ALA A 219 21.19 -11.62 11.77
CA ALA A 219 21.77 -11.02 10.56
C ALA A 219 22.68 -11.96 9.74
N GLN A 220 22.72 -13.25 10.06
CA GLN A 220 23.17 -14.24 9.09
C GLN A 220 22.25 -14.25 7.84
N PHE A 221 21.05 -13.68 7.98
CA PHE A 221 20.10 -13.33 6.93
C PHE A 221 20.23 -11.89 6.40
N ALA A 222 21.38 -11.21 6.55
CA ALA A 222 21.55 -9.84 6.02
C ALA A 222 21.49 -9.75 4.48
N ASN A 223 21.53 -10.90 3.79
CA ASN A 223 21.26 -11.03 2.35
C ASN A 223 19.88 -11.66 2.07
N ALA A 224 19.01 -11.82 3.08
CA ALA A 224 17.69 -12.37 2.87
C ALA A 224 16.78 -11.31 2.26
N THR A 225 16.20 -11.64 1.12
CA THR A 225 14.78 -11.51 0.73
C THR A 225 13.87 -10.80 1.75
N VAL A 226 14.14 -9.53 2.07
CA VAL A 226 13.39 -8.70 3.01
C VAL A 226 13.27 -7.29 2.43
N GLY A 227 12.03 -6.79 2.33
CA GLY A 227 11.72 -5.41 1.94
C GLY A 227 11.68 -4.43 3.11
N THR A 228 11.32 -3.18 2.83
CA THR A 228 11.02 -2.16 3.85
C THR A 228 9.56 -1.74 3.70
N TRP A 229 8.79 -1.80 4.78
CA TRP A 229 7.40 -1.34 4.75
C TRP A 229 7.36 0.17 4.55
N LEU A 230 6.81 0.59 3.42
CA LEU A 230 6.61 1.99 3.07
C LEU A 230 5.13 2.31 2.91
N VAL A 231 4.74 3.44 3.47
CA VAL A 231 3.37 3.95 3.43
C VAL A 231 3.35 5.42 3.10
N ARG A 232 2.28 5.86 2.45
CA ARG A 232 1.93 7.27 2.29
C ARG A 232 0.44 7.47 2.46
N GLU A 233 0.04 8.63 2.96
CA GLU A 233 -1.37 9.02 2.98
C GLU A 233 -1.73 9.63 1.63
N VAL A 234 -2.78 9.09 0.98
CA VAL A 234 -3.28 9.63 -0.28
C VAL A 234 -4.26 10.75 0.02
N ALA A 235 -3.86 11.99 -0.30
CA ALA A 235 -4.78 13.12 -0.21
C ALA A 235 -5.98 12.86 -1.15
N THR A 236 -7.18 12.76 -0.60
CA THR A 236 -8.39 12.67 -1.40
C THR A 236 -8.54 13.95 -2.21
N ILE A 237 -8.29 13.90 -3.52
CA ILE A 237 -8.82 14.93 -4.41
C ILE A 237 -10.31 14.66 -4.45
N PRO A 238 -11.19 15.52 -3.91
CA PRO A 238 -12.61 15.29 -3.99
C PRO A 238 -12.96 15.19 -5.48
N THR A 239 -13.35 14.00 -5.95
CA THR A 239 -13.90 13.85 -7.29
C THR A 239 -15.02 14.87 -7.42
N PRO A 240 -15.04 15.70 -8.49
CA PRO A 240 -16.13 16.66 -8.65
C PRO A 240 -17.43 15.87 -8.59
N SER A 241 -18.25 16.15 -7.57
CA SER A 241 -19.46 15.37 -7.35
C SER A 241 -20.26 15.32 -8.66
N ILE A 242 -20.83 14.17 -9.01
CA ILE A 242 -21.68 14.04 -10.21
C ILE A 242 -22.76 15.15 -10.22
N LEU A 243 -23.21 15.57 -9.04
CA LEU A 243 -24.06 16.73 -8.82
C LEU A 243 -23.45 18.05 -9.30
N SER A 244 -22.16 18.30 -9.07
CA SER A 244 -21.43 19.47 -9.58
C SER A 244 -21.37 19.46 -11.11
N LEU A 245 -21.10 18.31 -11.74
CA LEU A 245 -21.11 18.16 -13.20
C LEU A 245 -22.52 18.31 -13.79
N PHE A 246 -23.53 17.78 -13.10
CA PHE A 246 -24.94 17.91 -13.47
C PHE A 246 -25.45 19.36 -13.33
N ALA A 247 -25.04 20.05 -12.26
CA ALA A 247 -25.32 21.46 -12.05
C ALA A 247 -24.68 22.33 -13.14
N LEU A 248 -23.42 22.06 -13.49
CA LEU A 248 -22.71 22.80 -14.56
C LEU A 248 -23.42 22.63 -15.91
N SER A 249 -23.83 21.41 -16.23
CA SER A 249 -24.54 21.09 -17.48
C SER A 249 -25.94 21.73 -17.53
N LEU A 250 -26.67 21.80 -16.41
CA LEU A 250 -27.92 22.56 -16.29
C LEU A 250 -27.74 24.07 -16.48
N VAL A 251 -26.68 24.65 -15.91
CA VAL A 251 -26.34 26.07 -16.09
C VAL A 251 -26.01 26.36 -17.57
N ALA A 252 -25.21 25.50 -18.21
CA ALA A 252 -24.91 25.62 -19.64
C ALA A 252 -26.19 25.54 -20.51
N LEU A 253 -27.13 24.66 -20.16
CA LEU A 253 -28.42 24.55 -20.84
C LEU A 253 -29.27 25.84 -20.71
N CYS A 254 -29.32 26.41 -19.50
CA CYS A 254 -30.05 27.66 -19.24
C CYS A 254 -29.47 28.84 -20.04
N ILE A 255 -28.14 28.95 -20.11
CA ILE A 255 -27.45 29.99 -20.90
C ILE A 255 -27.77 29.82 -22.39
N ARG A 256 -27.72 28.59 -22.92
CA ARG A 256 -28.02 28.31 -24.33
C ARG A 256 -29.45 28.70 -24.70
N ARG A 257 -30.42 28.35 -23.86
CA ARG A 257 -31.85 28.64 -24.11
C ARG A 257 -32.15 30.14 -24.18
N LYS A 258 -31.47 30.94 -23.34
CA LYS A 258 -31.63 32.41 -23.30
C LYS A 258 -31.10 33.11 -24.56
N LYS A 259 -30.13 32.50 -25.25
CA LYS A 259 -29.52 33.06 -26.47
C LYS A 259 -30.43 32.91 -27.71
N TRP A 260 -31.41 32.01 -27.68
CA TRP A 260 -32.33 31.72 -28.79
C TRP A 260 -33.71 32.38 -28.64
N SER A 261 -33.97 33.08 -27.53
CA SER A 261 -35.23 33.79 -27.26
C SER A 261 -35.18 35.27 -27.69
N LYS A 262 -34.31 35.61 -28.65
CA LYS A 262 -34.28 36.92 -29.31
C LYS A 262 -34.75 36.79 -30.73
#